data_AF-A0A8S8YL23-F1
#
_entry.id   AF-A0A8S8YL23-F1
#
_cell.length_a   1.000
_cell.length_b   1.000
_cell.length_c   1.000
_cell.angle_alpha   90.00
_cell.angle_beta   90.00
_cell.angle_gamma   90.00
#
_symmetry.space_group_name_H-M   'P 1'
#
loop_
_entity.id
_entity.type
_entity.pdbx_description
1 polymer ?
#
loop_
_entity_poly.entity_id
_entity_poly.type
_entity_poly.pdbx_seq_one_letter_code
_entity_poly.pdbx_strand_id
1 'polypeptide(L)'
;MKWVTISGKPKLWLRDDDTDADGTINLWDTDDDNDGYPDGDDDFPVDQCAHLDTDGDGMPNTLLSNCLTSLVEDIDDDNDNWWDVNETACQTNPLSSSSVPVDTDGDWVCNFVDTDDDNDGWSDVDETMCEPRNAWSSFATGTSSSSWSQPRYNIPSIW
;
A
#
# COMPACT_ATOMS: atom_id res chain seq x y z
N MET A 1 -25.86 -45.80 7.58
CA MET A 1 -26.49 -44.57 7.07
C MET A 1 -27.88 -44.42 7.67
N LYS A 2 -28.18 -43.31 8.35
CA LYS A 2 -29.53 -42.99 8.85
C LYS A 2 -30.15 -41.95 7.93
N TRP A 3 -31.36 -42.22 7.47
CA TRP A 3 -32.16 -41.31 6.64
C TRP A 3 -33.05 -40.47 7.56
N VAL A 4 -33.02 -39.14 7.41
CA VAL A 4 -34.06 -38.26 7.97
C VAL A 4 -34.57 -37.39 6.84
N THR A 5 -35.87 -37.50 6.57
CA THR A 5 -36.55 -36.76 5.50
C THR A 5 -37.09 -35.46 6.06
N ILE A 6 -36.59 -34.32 5.57
CA ILE A 6 -37.22 -33.01 5.75
C ILE A 6 -37.49 -32.46 4.34
N SER A 7 -38.74 -32.17 4.01
CA SER A 7 -39.18 -31.49 2.77
C SER A 7 -39.09 -32.25 1.43
N GLY A 8 -38.96 -33.58 1.43
CA GLY A 8 -39.17 -34.39 0.20
C GLY A 8 -38.09 -34.29 -0.88
N LYS A 9 -37.01 -33.54 -0.63
CA LYS A 9 -35.76 -33.66 -1.37
C LYS A 9 -34.77 -34.45 -0.51
N PRO A 10 -34.09 -35.49 -1.02
CA PRO A 10 -32.98 -36.09 -0.30
C PRO A 10 -31.89 -35.02 -0.16
N LYS A 11 -31.82 -34.35 0.99
CA LYS A 11 -30.63 -33.58 1.35
C LYS A 11 -29.58 -34.63 1.71
N LEU A 12 -28.78 -35.01 0.71
CA LEU A 12 -27.58 -35.81 0.87
C LEU A 12 -26.60 -34.93 1.64
N TRP A 13 -26.47 -35.17 2.95
CA TRP A 13 -25.64 -34.35 3.85
C TRP A 13 -24.13 -34.62 3.68
N LEU A 14 -23.67 -34.81 2.45
CA LEU A 14 -22.26 -35.01 2.09
C LEU A 14 -22.08 -34.90 0.57
N ARG A 15 -22.58 -33.81 -0.03
CA ARG A 15 -22.01 -33.38 -1.30
C ARG A 15 -20.99 -32.32 -0.90
N ASP A 16 -19.73 -32.61 -1.20
CA ASP A 16 -18.66 -31.63 -1.04
C ASP A 16 -18.99 -30.40 -1.89
N ASP A 17 -18.49 -29.23 -1.49
CA ASP A 17 -18.73 -28.00 -2.21
C ASP A 17 -18.11 -28.09 -3.63
N ASP A 18 -18.67 -27.30 -4.53
CA ASP A 18 -18.40 -27.24 -5.97
C ASP A 18 -18.67 -25.77 -6.32
N THR A 19 -17.65 -24.94 -6.09
CA THR A 19 -17.76 -23.47 -6.02
C THR A 19 -18.05 -22.87 -7.40
N ASP A 20 -17.36 -23.33 -8.44
CA ASP A 20 -17.55 -22.87 -9.82
C ASP A 20 -18.67 -23.60 -10.59
N ALA A 21 -19.18 -24.71 -10.03
CA ALA A 21 -20.22 -25.55 -10.61
C ALA A 21 -19.83 -26.24 -11.94
N ASP A 22 -18.55 -26.53 -12.18
CA ASP A 22 -18.09 -27.23 -13.38
C ASP A 22 -18.36 -28.76 -13.36
N GLY A 23 -18.71 -29.29 -12.19
CA GLY A 23 -19.02 -30.70 -11.95
C GLY A 23 -17.89 -31.51 -11.31
N THR A 24 -16.77 -30.86 -11.01
CA THR A 24 -15.72 -31.32 -10.11
C THR A 24 -16.05 -30.79 -8.71
N ILE A 25 -15.70 -31.55 -7.66
CA ILE A 25 -15.87 -31.05 -6.28
C ILE A 25 -14.58 -30.37 -5.88
N ASN A 26 -14.63 -29.36 -5.01
CA ASN A 26 -13.47 -28.59 -4.61
C ASN A 26 -12.27 -29.47 -4.17
N LEU A 27 -12.55 -30.58 -3.47
CA LEU A 27 -11.50 -31.51 -3.03
C LEU A 27 -10.66 -32.12 -4.17
N TRP A 28 -11.20 -32.18 -5.38
CA TRP A 28 -10.57 -32.74 -6.58
C TRP A 28 -10.45 -31.74 -7.73
N ASP A 29 -10.89 -30.51 -7.51
CA ASP A 29 -10.62 -29.42 -8.41
C ASP A 29 -9.19 -28.92 -8.18
N THR A 30 -8.65 -28.22 -9.17
CA THR A 30 -7.38 -27.53 -9.07
C THR A 30 -7.53 -26.01 -9.17
N ASP A 31 -8.75 -25.55 -9.43
CA ASP A 31 -9.16 -24.17 -9.61
C ASP A 31 -10.63 -24.08 -9.19
N ASP A 32 -10.84 -24.05 -7.87
CA ASP A 32 -12.12 -24.21 -7.19
C ASP A 32 -13.17 -23.17 -7.63
N ASP A 33 -12.75 -21.97 -8.03
CA ASP A 33 -13.64 -20.87 -8.44
C ASP A 33 -13.50 -20.45 -9.93
N ASN A 34 -12.54 -21.03 -10.65
CA ASN A 34 -12.34 -20.90 -12.09
C ASN A 34 -12.07 -19.46 -12.55
N ASP A 35 -11.39 -18.69 -11.71
CA ASP A 35 -10.95 -17.33 -12.03
C ASP A 35 -9.70 -17.29 -12.93
N GLY A 36 -9.06 -18.45 -13.10
CA GLY A 36 -7.87 -18.68 -13.91
C GLY A 36 -6.56 -18.79 -13.11
N TYR A 37 -6.62 -18.71 -11.79
CA TYR A 37 -5.52 -18.94 -10.86
C TYR A 37 -5.74 -20.27 -10.12
N PRO A 38 -4.85 -21.27 -10.26
CA PRO A 38 -5.02 -22.53 -9.55
C PRO A 38 -4.94 -22.35 -8.02
N ASP A 39 -5.64 -23.17 -7.24
CA ASP A 39 -5.74 -23.06 -5.76
C ASP A 39 -4.37 -22.97 -5.04
N GLY A 40 -3.30 -23.47 -5.65
CA GLY A 40 -1.95 -23.45 -5.09
C GLY A 40 -1.19 -22.14 -5.29
N ASP A 41 -1.67 -21.30 -6.21
CA ASP A 41 -1.14 -19.98 -6.57
C ASP A 41 -2.20 -18.88 -6.33
N ASP A 42 -3.26 -19.20 -5.58
CA ASP A 42 -4.41 -18.36 -5.25
C ASP A 42 -4.57 -18.27 -3.73
N ASP A 43 -4.49 -17.05 -3.19
CA ASP A 43 -4.66 -16.78 -1.76
C ASP A 43 -6.14 -16.78 -1.34
N PHE A 44 -7.07 -16.72 -2.29
CA PHE A 44 -8.52 -16.78 -2.12
C PHE A 44 -9.19 -17.88 -2.97
N PRO A 45 -8.87 -19.19 -2.78
CA PRO A 45 -9.23 -20.28 -3.69
C PRO A 45 -10.72 -20.51 -3.99
N VAL A 46 -11.64 -19.81 -3.33
CA VAL A 46 -13.08 -20.03 -3.50
C VAL A 46 -13.84 -18.74 -3.80
N ASP A 47 -13.13 -17.67 -4.11
CA ASP A 47 -13.67 -16.35 -4.41
C ASP A 47 -13.04 -15.79 -5.69
N GLN A 48 -13.71 -16.07 -6.82
CA GLN A 48 -13.30 -15.66 -8.18
C GLN A 48 -13.05 -14.15 -8.39
N CYS A 49 -13.30 -13.34 -7.37
CA CYS A 49 -13.11 -11.91 -7.40
C CYS A 49 -11.69 -11.48 -7.03
N ALA A 50 -10.85 -12.35 -6.48
CA ALA A 50 -9.50 -12.01 -6.03
C ALA A 50 -8.59 -13.25 -6.00
N HIS A 51 -7.26 -13.06 -6.13
CA HIS A 51 -6.31 -14.18 -6.05
C HIS A 51 -5.00 -13.90 -5.29
N LEU A 52 -4.68 -12.63 -5.01
CA LEU A 52 -3.37 -12.22 -4.49
C LEU A 52 -3.53 -11.51 -3.14
N ASP A 53 -2.74 -11.93 -2.15
CA ASP A 53 -2.57 -11.35 -0.81
C ASP A 53 -1.06 -11.29 -0.48
N THR A 54 -0.44 -10.14 -0.74
CA THR A 54 1.03 -10.01 -0.71
C THR A 54 1.62 -10.09 0.70
N ASP A 55 0.86 -9.68 1.72
CA ASP A 55 1.32 -9.70 3.12
C ASP A 55 0.66 -10.78 3.99
N GLY A 56 -0.37 -11.44 3.47
CA GLY A 56 -1.05 -12.56 4.12
C GLY A 56 -2.02 -12.15 5.22
N ASP A 57 -2.56 -10.94 5.19
CA ASP A 57 -3.50 -10.45 6.20
C ASP A 57 -4.97 -10.89 5.96
N GLY A 58 -5.24 -11.47 4.79
CA GLY A 58 -6.55 -11.95 4.36
C GLY A 58 -7.39 -10.92 3.61
N MET A 59 -6.83 -9.76 3.28
CA MET A 59 -7.40 -8.76 2.37
C MET A 59 -6.69 -8.84 1.02
N PRO A 60 -7.42 -8.95 -0.11
CA PRO A 60 -6.78 -9.06 -1.41
C PRO A 60 -6.19 -7.74 -1.88
N ASN A 61 -5.03 -7.81 -2.54
CA ASN A 61 -4.39 -6.65 -3.17
C ASN A 61 -5.29 -5.92 -4.17
N THR A 62 -6.08 -6.68 -4.93
CA THR A 62 -6.99 -6.11 -5.93
C THR A 62 -8.26 -6.93 -6.02
N LEU A 63 -9.39 -6.24 -6.25
CA LEU A 63 -10.68 -6.87 -6.50
C LEU A 63 -11.11 -6.73 -7.96
N LEU A 64 -11.60 -7.83 -8.56
CA LEU A 64 -12.15 -7.82 -9.90
C LEU A 64 -13.40 -6.91 -9.99
N SER A 65 -13.36 -5.95 -10.90
CA SER A 65 -14.42 -4.97 -11.05
C SER A 65 -15.77 -5.61 -11.45
N ASN A 66 -16.83 -5.25 -10.74
CA ASN A 66 -18.19 -5.80 -10.88
C ASN A 66 -18.34 -7.27 -10.46
N CYS A 67 -17.37 -7.82 -9.74
CA CYS A 67 -17.50 -9.12 -9.10
C CYS A 67 -18.27 -9.00 -7.78
N LEU A 68 -19.06 -10.02 -7.42
CA LEU A 68 -19.88 -10.03 -6.21
C LEU A 68 -19.16 -10.84 -5.13
N THR A 69 -18.43 -10.14 -4.24
CA THR A 69 -17.73 -10.73 -3.10
C THR A 69 -18.05 -9.97 -1.81
N SER A 70 -17.79 -10.60 -0.66
CA SER A 70 -17.72 -9.94 0.65
C SER A 70 -16.32 -9.46 1.04
N LEU A 71 -15.31 -9.78 0.23
CA LEU A 71 -13.93 -9.31 0.42
C LEU A 71 -13.86 -7.79 0.28
N VAL A 72 -12.85 -7.21 0.92
CA VAL A 72 -12.53 -5.78 0.88
C VAL A 72 -11.08 -5.69 0.44
N GLU A 73 -10.83 -4.94 -0.61
CA GLU A 73 -9.48 -4.66 -1.13
C GLU A 73 -8.59 -4.10 -0.01
N ASP A 74 -7.36 -4.60 0.05
CA ASP A 74 -6.32 -4.04 0.90
C ASP A 74 -5.91 -2.65 0.39
N ILE A 75 -5.47 -1.80 1.29
CA ILE A 75 -5.00 -0.44 0.98
C ILE A 75 -3.52 -0.25 1.28
N ASP A 76 -2.86 -1.27 1.85
CA ASP A 76 -1.44 -1.32 2.25
C ASP A 76 -0.93 -2.73 1.97
N ASP A 77 -0.79 -3.06 0.67
CA ASP A 77 -0.57 -4.41 0.13
C ASP A 77 0.65 -5.16 0.71
N ASP A 78 1.58 -4.46 1.36
CA ASP A 78 2.78 -5.05 1.96
C ASP A 78 2.95 -4.79 3.46
N ASN A 79 1.93 -4.15 4.07
CA ASN A 79 1.82 -3.82 5.49
C ASN A 79 3.02 -3.03 6.06
N ASP A 80 3.63 -2.15 5.27
CA ASP A 80 4.74 -1.30 5.72
C ASP A 80 4.32 0.06 6.31
N ASN A 81 3.00 0.29 6.41
CA ASN A 81 2.31 1.50 6.87
C ASN A 81 2.24 2.63 5.84
N TRP A 82 2.56 2.36 4.58
CA TRP A 82 2.31 3.28 3.48
C TRP A 82 1.21 2.77 2.57
N TRP A 83 0.13 3.53 2.45
CA TRP A 83 -0.95 3.12 1.56
C TRP A 83 -0.52 3.08 0.09
N ASP A 84 -1.05 2.13 -0.70
CA ASP A 84 -0.66 1.93 -2.11
C ASP A 84 -0.82 3.20 -2.95
N VAL A 85 -1.85 3.98 -2.63
CA VAL A 85 -2.14 5.27 -3.30
C VAL A 85 -1.06 6.31 -3.02
N ASN A 86 -0.49 6.31 -1.81
CA ASN A 86 0.60 7.20 -1.44
C ASN A 86 1.91 6.70 -2.07
N GLU A 87 2.19 5.41 -2.00
CA GLU A 87 3.37 4.82 -2.61
C GLU A 87 3.44 5.04 -4.13
N THR A 88 2.32 4.81 -4.81
CA THR A 88 2.19 5.10 -6.24
C THR A 88 2.46 6.57 -6.55
N ALA A 89 1.99 7.48 -5.70
CA ALA A 89 2.26 8.91 -5.85
C ALA A 89 3.73 9.25 -5.59
N CYS A 90 4.37 8.54 -4.65
CA CYS A 90 5.76 8.70 -4.23
C CYS A 90 6.77 7.93 -5.08
N GLN A 91 6.30 7.21 -6.10
CA GLN A 91 7.12 6.36 -6.98
C GLN A 91 7.83 5.22 -6.26
N THR A 92 7.22 4.73 -5.19
CA THR A 92 7.63 3.50 -4.51
C THR A 92 6.76 2.32 -4.95
N ASN A 93 7.01 1.14 -4.38
CA ASN A 93 6.39 -0.11 -4.82
C ASN A 93 5.43 -0.63 -3.74
N PRO A 94 4.10 -0.54 -3.97
CA PRO A 94 3.06 -1.05 -3.07
C PRO A 94 3.20 -2.50 -2.60
N LEU A 95 3.94 -3.31 -3.36
CA LEU A 95 4.08 -4.74 -3.09
C LEU A 95 5.39 -5.09 -2.37
N SER A 96 6.10 -4.11 -1.83
CA SER A 96 7.40 -4.35 -1.22
C SER A 96 7.62 -3.49 0.02
N SER A 97 7.51 -4.14 1.17
CA SER A 97 7.68 -3.54 2.49
C SER A 97 9.07 -2.94 2.80
N SER A 98 9.97 -2.99 1.83
CA SER A 98 11.32 -2.41 1.87
C SER A 98 11.42 -1.14 1.03
N SER A 99 10.37 -0.82 0.29
CA SER A 99 10.26 0.28 -0.64
C SER A 99 9.46 1.41 -0.03
N VAL A 100 9.82 1.89 1.16
CA VAL A 100 9.10 3.01 1.78
C VAL A 100 9.40 4.36 1.13
N PRO A 101 8.41 5.26 1.00
CA PRO A 101 8.63 6.67 0.68
C PRO A 101 9.56 7.38 1.68
N VAL A 102 10.28 8.40 1.19
CA VAL A 102 11.02 9.33 2.05
C VAL A 102 10.06 10.42 2.50
N ASP A 103 9.96 10.61 3.82
CA ASP A 103 9.15 11.64 4.48
C ASP A 103 10.04 12.33 5.52
N THR A 104 10.44 13.56 5.24
CA THR A 104 11.51 14.25 5.99
C THR A 104 10.98 15.05 7.18
N ASP A 105 9.76 15.58 7.10
CA ASP A 105 9.11 16.31 8.20
C ASP A 105 8.15 15.44 9.04
N GLY A 106 7.77 14.26 8.52
CA GLY A 106 6.94 13.28 9.20
C GLY A 106 5.45 13.57 9.14
N ASP A 107 4.98 14.29 8.13
CA ASP A 107 3.57 14.66 7.98
C ASP A 107 2.73 13.65 7.15
N TRP A 108 3.35 12.54 6.73
CA TRP A 108 2.79 11.49 5.87
C TRP A 108 2.62 11.86 4.39
N VAL A 109 3.21 12.98 3.97
CA VAL A 109 3.42 13.31 2.56
C VAL A 109 4.88 13.07 2.25
N CYS A 110 5.17 12.23 1.27
CA CYS A 110 6.56 12.00 0.89
C CYS A 110 7.15 13.23 0.21
N ASN A 111 8.47 13.38 0.32
CA ASN A 111 9.25 14.44 -0.31
C ASN A 111 9.01 14.60 -1.84
N PHE A 112 8.56 13.54 -2.52
CA PHE A 112 8.29 13.62 -3.95
C PHE A 112 7.04 14.45 -4.28
N VAL A 113 6.07 14.49 -3.36
CA VAL A 113 4.76 15.16 -3.51
C VAL A 113 4.66 16.39 -2.62
N ASP A 114 5.40 16.41 -1.52
CA ASP A 114 5.55 17.57 -0.65
C ASP A 114 6.24 18.72 -1.39
N THR A 115 5.92 19.95 -1.00
CA THR A 115 6.51 21.17 -1.52
C THR A 115 7.44 21.87 -0.55
N ASP A 116 7.49 21.41 0.71
CA ASP A 116 8.33 21.93 1.79
C ASP A 116 8.82 20.73 2.62
N ASP A 117 9.77 19.97 2.05
CA ASP A 117 10.21 18.65 2.55
C ASP A 117 10.55 18.59 4.05
N ASP A 118 11.03 19.68 4.66
CA ASP A 118 11.42 19.73 6.07
C ASP A 118 10.58 20.69 6.93
N ASN A 119 9.53 21.27 6.32
CA ASN A 119 8.53 22.13 6.94
C ASN A 119 9.12 23.29 7.73
N ASP A 120 10.22 23.85 7.22
CA ASP A 120 10.90 24.99 7.81
C ASP A 120 10.29 26.34 7.37
N GLY A 121 9.32 26.28 6.45
CA GLY A 121 8.58 27.39 5.90
C GLY A 121 9.10 27.90 4.55
N TRP A 122 10.03 27.18 3.91
CA TRP A 122 10.55 27.47 2.58
C TRP A 122 10.22 26.32 1.62
N SER A 123 9.60 26.65 0.49
CA SER A 123 9.32 25.60 -0.51
C SER A 123 10.59 25.09 -1.19
N ASP A 124 10.59 23.84 -1.68
CA ASP A 124 11.74 23.25 -2.39
C ASP A 124 12.20 24.10 -3.58
N VAL A 125 11.26 24.83 -4.19
CA VAL A 125 11.52 25.78 -5.28
C VAL A 125 12.34 26.97 -4.77
N ASP A 126 11.98 27.52 -3.62
CA ASP A 126 12.69 28.63 -3.00
C ASP A 126 14.05 28.19 -2.44
N GLU A 127 14.12 27.00 -1.85
CA GLU A 127 15.37 26.37 -1.44
C GLU A 127 16.32 26.17 -2.63
N THR A 128 15.83 25.64 -3.74
CA THR A 128 16.65 25.43 -4.96
C THR A 128 17.24 26.75 -5.49
N MET A 129 16.58 27.88 -5.24
CA MET A 129 17.02 29.20 -5.69
C MET A 129 17.93 29.91 -4.69
N CYS A 130 17.74 29.69 -3.38
CA CYS A 130 18.38 30.44 -2.32
C CYS A 130 19.45 29.64 -1.55
N GLU A 131 19.36 28.31 -1.58
CA GLU A 131 20.21 27.35 -0.90
C GLU A 131 20.84 26.36 -1.91
N PRO A 132 22.04 26.64 -2.45
CA PRO A 132 22.72 25.66 -3.27
C PRO A 132 23.14 24.49 -2.37
N ARG A 133 22.35 23.39 -2.38
CA ARG A 133 22.58 22.07 -1.74
C ARG A 133 24.01 21.94 -1.25
N ASN A 134 24.29 22.36 -0.01
CA ASN A 134 25.57 22.25 0.75
C ASN A 134 25.64 23.16 2.00
N ALA A 135 24.57 23.86 2.40
CA ALA A 135 24.57 24.68 3.61
C ALA A 135 23.71 24.08 4.73
N TRP A 136 24.05 22.86 5.15
CA TRP A 136 23.56 22.23 6.39
C TRP A 136 22.06 21.92 6.43
N SER A 137 21.69 20.79 5.81
CA SER A 137 20.48 20.08 6.24
C SER A 137 20.52 19.91 7.76
N SER A 138 19.43 20.30 8.43
CA SER A 138 19.22 20.38 9.89
C SER A 138 19.54 21.73 10.54
N PHE A 139 18.67 22.72 10.41
CA PHE A 139 18.44 23.66 11.53
C PHE A 139 16.99 23.60 12.02
N ALA A 140 16.65 22.41 12.54
CA ALA A 140 15.47 22.23 13.36
C ALA A 140 15.43 23.29 14.48
N THR A 141 14.33 24.03 14.50
CA THR A 141 13.81 24.82 15.62
C THR A 141 14.57 26.08 16.01
N GLY A 142 13.94 27.22 15.73
CA GLY A 142 14.18 28.45 16.45
C GLY A 142 14.00 28.24 17.96
N THR A 143 15.11 28.22 18.69
CA THR A 143 15.11 28.75 20.05
C THR A 143 15.64 30.17 19.98
N SER A 144 14.74 31.10 20.29
CA SER A 144 15.07 32.49 20.56
C SER A 144 16.09 32.56 21.70
N SER A 145 17.38 32.64 21.37
CA SER A 145 18.38 33.26 22.23
C SER A 145 19.66 33.59 21.44
N SER A 146 19.81 34.86 21.10
CA SER A 146 21.08 35.60 21.14
C SER A 146 22.35 34.87 20.66
N SER A 147 22.77 35.09 19.41
CA SER A 147 24.03 35.77 19.10
C SER A 147 24.19 35.87 17.59
N TRP A 148 23.98 37.06 17.03
CA TRP A 148 24.31 37.34 15.63
C TRP A 148 25.82 37.20 15.44
N SER A 149 26.25 36.08 14.88
CA SER A 149 27.58 35.97 14.27
C SER A 149 27.39 36.00 12.76
N GLN A 150 27.28 37.21 12.21
CA GLN A 150 27.27 37.38 10.76
C GLN A 150 28.59 36.83 10.18
N PRO A 151 28.54 36.03 9.11
CA PRO A 151 29.74 35.71 8.36
C PRO A 151 30.27 37.01 7.74
N ARG A 152 31.50 37.38 8.12
CA ARG A 152 32.20 38.54 7.55
C ARG A 152 32.53 38.27 6.09
N TYR A 153 31.61 38.60 5.18
CA TYR A 153 31.93 38.75 3.77
C TYR A 153 32.58 40.12 3.57
N ASN A 154 33.90 40.09 3.38
CA ASN A 154 34.71 41.25 3.04
C ASN A 154 34.44 41.62 1.57
N ILE A 155 33.50 42.52 1.34
CA ILE A 155 33.17 43.05 0.01
C ILE A 155 34.24 44.09 -0.39
N PRO A 156 34.92 44.00 -1.55
CA PRO A 156 35.90 45.01 -1.95
C PRO A 156 35.19 46.33 -2.29
N SER A 157 35.62 47.41 -1.64
CA SER A 157 35.15 48.77 -1.93
C SER A 157 35.58 49.20 -3.34
N ILE A 158 34.60 49.39 -4.22
CA ILE A 158 34.74 50.21 -5.43
C ILE A 158 34.66 51.68 -5.04
N TRP A 159 35.79 52.40 -5.09
CA TRP A 159 35.96 53.79 -5.55
C TRP A 159 37.42 54.01 -5.91
#